data_AF-A0A2D7B702-F1
#
_entry.id   AF-A0A2D7B702-F1
#
_cell.length_a   1.000
_cell.length_b   1.000
_cell.length_c   1.000
_cell.angle_alpha   90.00
_cell.angle_beta   90.00
_cell.angle_gamma   90.00
#
_symmetry.space_group_name_H-M   'P 1'
#
loop_
_entity.id
_entity.type
_entity.pdbx_description
1 polymer ?
#
loop_
_entity_poly.entity_id
_entity_poly.type
_entity_poly.pdbx_seq_one_letter_code
_entity_poly.pdbx_strand_id
1 'polypeptide(L)'
;MAGNEAYMIKQLLLTIIAAVLLVGCALTKSYNLSTLSIGMDKQAVISLHGEPFRVAAMDGSEYFIYRGFDKELLKPNGFMVYEAFIRFKDGKVDAYGRLDDFDNTRHKELLIRNAEVK
;
A
#
# COMPACT_ATOMS: atom_id res chain seq x y z
N MET A 1 38.56 38.90 -8.46
CA MET A 1 38.33 37.50 -8.84
C MET A 1 37.48 36.70 -7.84
N ALA A 2 37.34 37.11 -6.57
CA ALA A 2 36.51 36.40 -5.57
C ALA A 2 34.97 36.47 -5.79
N GLY A 3 34.46 37.49 -6.49
CA GLY A 3 33.02 37.69 -6.71
C GLY A 3 32.38 36.67 -7.65
N ASN A 4 33.11 36.18 -8.65
CA ASN A 4 32.61 35.16 -9.57
C ASN A 4 32.54 33.78 -8.90
N GLU A 5 33.49 33.43 -8.03
CA GLU A 5 33.48 32.14 -7.33
C GLU A 5 32.31 32.05 -6.36
N ALA A 6 32.04 33.11 -5.59
CA ALA A 6 30.88 33.17 -4.71
C ALA A 6 29.54 33.10 -5.48
N TYR A 7 29.47 33.72 -6.68
CA TYR A 7 28.31 33.64 -7.56
C TYR A 7 28.09 32.23 -8.11
N MET A 8 29.17 31.56 -8.54
CA MET A 8 29.12 30.18 -9.05
C MET A 8 28.73 29.17 -7.97
N ILE A 9 29.23 29.33 -6.73
CA ILE A 9 28.86 28.48 -5.58
C ILE A 9 27.37 28.66 -5.24
N LYS A 10 26.86 29.90 -5.28
CA LYS A 10 25.45 30.20 -5.00
C LYS A 10 24.51 29.61 -6.06
N GLN A 11 24.89 29.70 -7.34
CA GLN A 11 24.19 29.07 -8.45
C GLN A 11 24.15 27.55 -8.26
N LEU A 12 25.30 26.91 -8.00
CA LEU A 12 25.41 25.47 -7.79
C LEU A 12 24.54 24.97 -6.63
N LEU A 13 24.51 25.69 -5.50
CA LEU A 13 23.67 25.36 -4.36
C LEU A 13 22.17 25.42 -4.70
N LEU A 14 21.74 26.43 -5.46
CA LEU A 14 20.35 26.54 -5.91
C LEU A 14 19.96 25.40 -6.83
N THR A 15 20.84 24.99 -7.75
CA THR A 15 20.60 23.86 -8.65
C THR A 15 20.49 22.54 -7.89
N ILE A 16 21.32 22.33 -6.88
CA ILE A 16 21.27 21.13 -6.02
C ILE A 16 19.96 21.09 -5.21
N ILE A 17 19.56 22.21 -4.60
CA ILE A 17 18.30 22.28 -3.85
C ILE A 17 17.10 22.00 -4.77
N ALA A 18 17.07 22.58 -5.97
CA ALA A 18 16.03 22.32 -6.95
C ALA A 18 16.01 20.84 -7.39
N ALA A 19 17.17 20.23 -7.61
CA ALA A 19 17.28 18.81 -7.97
C ALA A 19 16.79 17.88 -6.84
N VAL A 20 17.11 18.20 -5.58
CA VAL A 20 16.67 17.43 -4.40
C VAL A 20 15.14 17.53 -4.21
N LEU A 21 14.54 18.69 -4.49
CA LEU A 21 13.08 18.88 -4.40
C LEU A 21 12.30 18.08 -5.45
N LEU A 22 12.93 17.69 -6.57
CA LEU A 22 12.28 16.91 -7.64
C LEU A 22 12.25 15.40 -7.37
N VAL A 23 12.92 14.90 -6.32
CA VAL A 23 12.96 13.46 -5.98
C VAL A 23 11.77 13.01 -5.11
N GLY A 24 10.80 13.91 -4.87
CA GLY A 24 9.56 13.62 -4.15
C GLY A 24 8.53 12.87 -5.00
N CYS A 25 8.86 11.68 -5.49
CA CYS A 25 7.84 10.79 -6.06
C CYS A 25 7.03 10.19 -4.90
N ALA A 26 5.85 10.78 -4.62
CA ALA A 26 4.82 10.08 -3.87
C ALA A 26 4.41 8.84 -4.67
N LEU A 27 4.97 7.68 -4.33
CA LEU A 27 4.66 6.41 -4.98
C LEU A 27 3.22 6.04 -4.60
N THR A 28 2.25 6.38 -5.44
CA THR A 28 0.86 5.97 -5.29
C THR A 28 0.74 4.49 -5.64
N LYS A 29 1.09 3.61 -4.69
CA LYS A 29 1.05 2.17 -4.89
C LYS A 29 -0.39 1.68 -4.70
N SER A 30 -1.00 1.15 -5.76
CA SER A 30 -2.17 0.28 -5.59
C SER A 30 -1.68 -1.13 -5.25
N TYR A 31 -2.17 -1.72 -4.17
CA TYR A 31 -1.82 -3.08 -3.78
C TYR A 31 -2.66 -4.10 -4.55
N ASN A 32 -1.99 -4.87 -5.40
CA ASN A 32 -2.60 -6.00 -6.10
C ASN A 32 -2.50 -7.26 -5.23
N LEU A 33 -3.62 -7.73 -4.68
CA LEU A 33 -3.66 -8.95 -3.87
C LEU A 33 -3.75 -10.23 -4.72
N SER A 34 -3.93 -10.13 -6.04
CA SER A 34 -4.06 -11.30 -6.94
C SER A 34 -2.79 -12.15 -7.03
N THR A 35 -1.65 -11.62 -6.55
CA THR A 35 -0.36 -12.33 -6.50
C THR A 35 -0.17 -13.13 -5.22
N LEU A 36 -1.08 -12.98 -4.25
CA LEU A 36 -1.04 -13.72 -3.00
C LEU A 36 -1.70 -15.09 -3.15
N SER A 37 -1.31 -16.01 -2.29
CA SER A 37 -1.93 -17.33 -2.20
C SER A 37 -1.93 -17.77 -0.75
N ILE A 38 -2.98 -18.51 -0.39
CA ILE A 38 -3.05 -19.19 0.91
C ILE A 38 -1.82 -20.12 1.04
N GLY A 39 -1.21 -20.14 2.22
CA GLY A 39 -0.02 -20.94 2.51
C GLY A 39 1.31 -20.24 2.23
N MET A 40 1.30 -19.05 1.61
CA MET A 40 2.51 -18.27 1.33
C MET A 40 3.20 -17.85 2.63
N ASP A 41 4.53 -17.90 2.66
CA ASP A 41 5.31 -17.48 3.82
C ASP A 41 5.52 -15.96 3.85
N LYS A 42 5.74 -15.41 5.05
CA LYS A 42 5.94 -13.95 5.26
C LYS A 42 7.01 -13.34 4.34
N GLN A 43 8.12 -14.03 4.14
CA GLN A 43 9.21 -13.54 3.28
C GLN A 43 8.83 -13.47 1.80
N ALA A 44 7.99 -14.39 1.32
CA ALA A 44 7.47 -14.34 -0.04
C ALA A 44 6.51 -13.16 -0.21
N VAL A 45 5.68 -12.88 0.79
CA VAL A 45 4.81 -11.69 0.80
C VAL A 45 5.65 -10.40 0.75
N ILE A 46 6.69 -10.29 1.59
CA ILE A 46 7.60 -9.13 1.60
C ILE A 46 8.31 -8.99 0.25
N SER A 47 8.74 -10.09 -0.35
CA SER A 47 9.40 -10.08 -1.66
C SER A 47 8.49 -9.55 -2.78
N LEU A 48 7.19 -9.83 -2.71
CA LEU A 48 6.20 -9.36 -3.71
C LEU A 48 5.74 -7.91 -3.44
N HIS A 49 5.55 -7.55 -2.18
CA HIS A 49 4.81 -6.35 -1.79
C HIS A 49 5.68 -5.27 -1.11
N GLY A 50 6.92 -5.61 -0.76
CA GLY A 50 7.80 -4.81 0.09
C GLY A 50 7.43 -4.95 1.57
N GLU A 51 8.14 -4.20 2.42
CA GLU A 51 7.82 -4.12 3.85
C GLU A 51 6.39 -3.59 4.07
N PRO A 52 5.64 -4.14 5.03
CA PRO A 52 4.31 -3.64 5.35
C PRO A 52 4.37 -2.24 5.95
N PHE A 53 3.28 -1.48 5.79
CA PHE A 53 3.14 -0.18 6.45
C PHE A 53 3.15 -0.33 7.97
N ARG A 54 2.54 -1.40 8.48
CA ARG A 54 2.68 -1.84 9.87
C ARG A 54 2.35 -3.32 10.03
N VAL A 55 2.79 -3.88 11.15
CA VAL A 55 2.43 -5.22 11.60
C VAL A 55 1.51 -5.12 12.81
N ALA A 56 0.54 -6.03 12.91
CA ALA A 56 -0.31 -6.19 14.09
C ALA A 56 -0.44 -7.68 14.42
N ALA A 57 -0.76 -7.99 15.68
CA ALA A 57 -1.11 -9.34 16.09
C ALA A 57 -2.34 -9.29 17.00
N MET A 58 -3.31 -10.16 16.74
CA MET A 58 -4.55 -10.28 17.50
C MET A 58 -5.11 -11.69 17.33
N ASP A 59 -5.70 -12.24 18.40
CA ASP A 59 -6.38 -13.54 18.41
C ASP A 59 -5.54 -14.70 17.82
N GLY A 60 -4.24 -14.72 18.13
CA GLY A 60 -3.32 -15.76 17.67
C GLY A 60 -2.96 -15.66 16.18
N SER A 61 -3.30 -14.57 15.52
CA SER A 61 -2.96 -14.28 14.12
C SER A 61 -2.10 -13.03 14.02
N GLU A 62 -1.18 -13.02 13.04
CA GLU A 62 -0.39 -11.84 12.69
C GLU A 62 -0.93 -11.22 11.40
N TYR A 63 -0.79 -9.92 11.24
CA TYR A 63 -1.31 -9.17 10.10
C TYR A 63 -0.22 -8.28 9.54
N PHE A 64 0.03 -8.41 8.24
CA PHE A 64 0.71 -7.37 7.47
C PHE A 64 -0.33 -6.42 6.91
N ILE A 65 -0.16 -5.13 7.21
CA ILE A 65 -1.07 -4.08 6.79
C ILE A 65 -0.34 -3.21 5.78
N TYR A 66 -0.91 -3.10 4.60
CA TYR A 66 -0.41 -2.28 3.50
C TYR A 66 -1.38 -1.14 3.21
N ARG A 67 -0.88 0.02 2.81
CA ARG A 67 -1.70 1.18 2.43
C ARG A 67 -1.63 1.45 0.94
N GLY A 68 -2.78 1.45 0.28
CA GLY A 68 -2.88 1.79 -1.12
C GLY A 68 -3.74 3.01 -1.38
N PHE A 69 -3.72 3.48 -2.62
CA PHE A 69 -4.62 4.53 -3.10
C PHE A 69 -5.67 3.94 -4.03
N ASP A 70 -6.95 4.22 -3.75
CA ASP A 70 -8.02 3.94 -4.69
C ASP A 70 -7.85 4.85 -5.92
N LYS A 71 -8.06 4.27 -7.11
CA LYS A 71 -7.93 4.99 -8.39
C LYS A 71 -9.08 5.98 -8.63
N GLU A 72 -10.16 5.87 -7.86
CA GLU A 72 -11.29 6.78 -7.93
C GLU A 72 -10.95 8.09 -7.21
N LEU A 73 -10.53 9.09 -7.99
CA LEU A 73 -10.18 10.44 -7.54
C LEU A 73 -11.35 11.21 -6.89
N LEU A 74 -12.59 10.75 -7.05
CA LEU A 74 -13.81 11.46 -6.65
C LEU A 74 -14.77 10.58 -5.85
N LYS A 75 -14.30 9.96 -4.77
CA LYS A 75 -15.23 9.42 -3.76
C LYS A 75 -15.88 10.59 -3.01
N PRO A 76 -17.22 10.62 -2.82
CA PRO A 76 -17.93 11.69 -2.10
C PRO A 76 -17.39 11.96 -0.69
N ASN A 77 -16.71 10.96 -0.12
CA ASN A 77 -16.23 10.90 1.25
C ASN A 77 -14.78 11.41 1.39
N GLY A 78 -14.10 11.78 0.30
CA GLY A 78 -12.75 12.36 0.29
C GLY A 78 -11.58 11.44 0.65
N PHE A 79 -11.83 10.22 1.12
CA PHE A 79 -10.76 9.26 1.45
C PHE A 79 -10.31 8.45 0.23
N MET A 80 -9.10 8.75 -0.25
CA MET A 80 -8.45 8.03 -1.35
C MET A 80 -7.56 6.88 -0.86
N VAL A 81 -7.34 6.72 0.44
CA VAL A 81 -6.44 5.71 1.01
C VAL A 81 -7.24 4.53 1.52
N TYR A 82 -6.80 3.32 1.21
CA TYR A 82 -7.34 2.08 1.77
C TYR A 82 -6.24 1.26 2.43
N GLU A 83 -6.64 0.42 3.39
CA GLU A 83 -5.77 -0.59 3.98
C GLU A 83 -6.10 -1.97 3.41
N ALA A 84 -5.06 -2.71 3.01
CA ALA A 84 -5.14 -4.12 2.64
C ALA A 84 -4.46 -4.94 3.74
N PHE A 85 -5.13 -6.02 4.13
CA PHE A 85 -4.73 -6.87 5.23
C PHE A 85 -4.34 -8.23 4.67
N ILE A 86 -3.21 -8.75 5.15
CA ILE A 86 -2.78 -10.13 4.93
C ILE A 86 -2.63 -10.75 6.31
N ARG A 87 -3.48 -11.74 6.60
CA ARG A 87 -3.46 -12.47 7.86
C ARG A 87 -2.60 -13.71 7.72
N PHE A 88 -1.85 -13.98 8.78
CA PHE A 88 -0.99 -15.14 8.92
C PHE A 88 -1.45 -15.96 10.11
N LYS A 89 -1.55 -17.27 9.89
CA LYS A 89 -1.69 -18.29 10.91
C LYS A 89 -0.56 -19.29 10.76
N ASP A 90 0.12 -19.60 11.86
CA ASP A 90 1.28 -20.49 11.88
C ASP A 90 2.37 -20.08 10.85
N GLY A 91 2.58 -18.78 10.70
CA GLY A 91 3.59 -18.19 9.81
C GLY A 91 3.23 -18.16 8.32
N LYS A 92 2.05 -18.66 7.95
CA LYS A 92 1.58 -18.76 6.56
C LYS A 92 0.33 -17.93 6.33
N VAL A 93 0.17 -17.39 5.12
CA VAL A 93 -1.03 -16.64 4.73
C VAL A 93 -2.26 -17.53 4.88
N ASP A 94 -3.25 -17.10 5.66
CA ASP A 94 -4.51 -17.83 5.87
C ASP A 94 -5.74 -17.07 5.36
N ALA A 95 -5.63 -15.74 5.22
CA ALA A 95 -6.63 -14.88 4.60
C ALA A 95 -6.00 -13.56 4.14
N TYR A 96 -6.59 -12.91 3.15
CA TYR A 96 -6.19 -11.57 2.71
C TYR A 96 -7.37 -10.83 2.07
N GLY A 97 -7.38 -9.50 2.17
CA GLY A 97 -8.45 -8.67 1.64
C GLY A 97 -8.45 -7.26 2.23
N ARG A 98 -9.51 -6.50 1.93
CA ARG A 98 -9.86 -5.28 2.67
C ARG A 98 -10.61 -5.66 3.95
N LEU A 99 -10.73 -4.73 4.89
CA LEU A 99 -11.37 -4.99 6.19
C LEU A 99 -12.77 -5.59 6.06
N ASP A 100 -13.54 -5.12 5.07
CA ASP A 100 -14.89 -5.57 4.75
C ASP A 100 -14.96 -6.97 4.11
N ASP A 101 -13.86 -7.48 3.54
CA ASP A 101 -13.81 -8.84 2.99
C ASP A 101 -13.77 -9.93 4.07
N PHE A 102 -13.38 -9.58 5.31
CA PHE A 102 -13.30 -10.54 6.43
C PHE A 102 -14.66 -10.77 7.10
N ASP A 103 -15.67 -9.95 6.82
CA ASP A 103 -17.03 -10.13 7.34
C ASP A 103 -17.80 -11.17 6.50
N ASN A 104 -17.80 -12.41 6.99
CA ASN A 104 -18.42 -13.55 6.33
C ASN A 104 -19.96 -13.46 6.19
N THR A 105 -20.62 -12.57 6.93
CA THR A 105 -22.08 -12.41 6.86
C THR A 105 -22.51 -11.62 5.63
N ARG A 106 -21.76 -10.57 5.26
CA ARG A 106 -22.01 -9.78 4.04
C ARG A 106 -21.51 -10.48 2.77
N HIS A 107 -20.47 -11.29 2.87
CA HIS A 107 -19.82 -11.90 1.70
C HIS A 107 -20.74 -12.86 0.93
N LYS A 108 -21.58 -13.65 1.64
CA LYS A 108 -22.57 -14.53 0.98
C LYS A 108 -23.62 -13.75 0.20
N GLU A 109 -24.14 -12.66 0.76
CA GLU A 109 -25.18 -11.86 0.12
C GLU A 109 -24.67 -11.12 -1.13
N LEU A 110 -23.45 -10.59 -1.09
CA LEU A 110 -22.84 -9.86 -2.20
C LEU A 110 -22.50 -10.78 -3.39
N LEU A 111 -22.00 -11.99 -3.13
CA LEU A 111 -21.71 -12.98 -4.18
C LEU A 111 -22.98 -13.45 -4.88
N ILE A 112 -24.07 -13.64 -4.14
CA ILE A 112 -25.36 -14.06 -4.70
C ILE A 112 -25.97 -12.94 -5.58
N ARG A 113 -26.04 -11.71 -5.07
CA ARG A 113 -26.58 -10.58 -5.85
C ARG A 113 -25.82 -10.34 -7.16
N ASN A 114 -24.49 -10.41 -7.14
CA ASN A 114 -23.69 -10.19 -8.34
C ASN A 114 -23.83 -11.33 -9.37
N ALA A 115 -24.21 -12.54 -8.94
CA ALA A 115 -24.50 -13.66 -9.83
C ALA A 115 -25.90 -13.57 -10.47
N GLU A 116 -26.86 -12.95 -9.80
CA GLU A 116 -28.24 -12.78 -10.29
C GLU A 116 -28.42 -11.60 -11.28
N VAL A 117 -27.47 -10.67 -11.30
CA VAL A 117 -27.49 -9.48 -12.17
C VAL A 117 -26.84 -9.74 -13.54
N LYS A 118 -26.52 -11.00 -13.87
CA LYS A 118 -25.86 -11.41 -15.11
C LYS A 118 -26.79 -12.23 -16.00
#